data_AF-A0A4U1EHB7-F1
#
_entry.id   AF-A0A4U1EHB7-F1
#
_cell.length_a   1.000
_cell.length_b   1.000
_cell.length_c   1.000
_cell.angle_alpha   90.00
_cell.angle_beta   90.00
_cell.angle_gamma   90.00
#
_symmetry.space_group_name_H-M   'P 1'
#
loop_
_entity.id
_entity.type
_entity.pdbx_description
1 polymer ?
#
loop_
_entity_poly.entity_id
_entity_poly.type
_entity_poly.pdbx_seq_one_letter_code
_entity_poly.pdbx_strand_id
1 'polypeptide(L)'
;MELERQENVLVICHQAVMRCLLAYFLDKAAEQLPYLKCPLHTVLKLTPVAYGCKVESIFLNVAAVNTHRDRPQNVDISRPPEEALVTVPAHQ
;
A
#
# COMPACT_ATOMS: atom_id res chain seq x y z
N MET A 1 5.60 17.02 -9.73
CA MET A 1 5.66 16.97 -8.25
C MET A 1 7.10 17.11 -7.77
N GLU A 2 7.38 17.51 -6.53
CA GLU A 2 8.77 17.65 -6.05
C GLU A 2 9.54 16.33 -6.10
N LEU A 3 8.88 15.18 -5.89
CA LEU A 3 9.48 13.85 -6.06
C LEU A 3 9.99 13.55 -7.47
N GLU A 4 9.51 14.26 -8.50
CA GLU A 4 9.99 14.10 -9.89
C GLU A 4 11.19 15.00 -10.19
N ARG A 5 11.43 16.00 -9.33
CA ARG A 5 12.53 16.96 -9.48
C ARG A 5 13.78 16.53 -8.72
N GLN A 6 13.63 15.55 -7.82
CA GLN A 6 14.71 15.01 -7.02
C GLN A 6 15.27 13.75 -7.69
N GLU A 7 16.58 13.50 -7.55
CA GLU A 7 17.22 12.27 -8.04
C GLU A 7 16.96 11.11 -7.06
N ASN A 8 17.82 10.97 -6.04
CA ASN A 8 17.67 9.94 -5.01
C ASN A 8 16.96 10.52 -3.79
N VAL A 9 15.77 9.99 -3.48
CA VAL A 9 14.96 10.44 -2.35
C VAL A 9 14.45 9.25 -1.53
N LEU A 10 14.49 9.38 -0.21
CA LEU A 10 13.85 8.45 0.73
C LEU A 10 12.64 9.15 1.35
N VAL A 11 11.47 8.52 1.22
CA VAL A 11 10.23 9.00 1.83
C VAL A 11 9.81 8.04 2.94
N ILE A 12 9.95 8.45 4.20
CA ILE A 12 9.38 7.75 5.35
C ILE A 12 7.98 8.32 5.58
N CYS A 13 6.96 7.49 5.42
CA CYS A 13 5.56 7.94 5.48
C CYS A 13 4.65 6.84 6.06
N HIS A 14 3.34 7.05 5.93
CA HIS A 14 2.29 6.20 6.50
C HIS A 14 1.61 5.36 5.42
N GLN A 15 0.92 4.29 5.80
CA GLN A 15 0.27 3.34 4.88
C GLN A 15 -0.59 4.04 3.81
N ALA A 16 -1.51 4.92 4.18
CA ALA A 16 -2.40 5.60 3.22
C ALA A 16 -1.64 6.56 2.28
N VAL A 17 -0.68 7.31 2.81
CA VAL A 17 0.15 8.23 2.00
C VAL A 17 1.00 7.45 1.01
N MET A 18 1.62 6.35 1.46
CA MET A 18 2.42 5.48 0.62
C MET A 18 1.60 4.87 -0.52
N ARG A 19 0.34 4.48 -0.26
CA ARG A 19 -0.58 4.00 -1.31
C ARG A 19 -0.79 5.04 -2.41
N CYS A 20 -0.99 6.31 -2.05
CA CYS A 20 -1.14 7.39 -3.04
C CYS A 20 0.13 7.57 -3.89
N LEU A 21 1.31 7.55 -3.25
CA LEU A 21 2.59 7.68 -3.96
C LEU A 21 2.83 6.49 -4.90
N LEU A 22 2.59 5.26 -4.43
CA LEU A 22 2.71 4.06 -5.26
C LEU A 22 1.74 4.07 -6.43
N ALA A 23 0.49 4.46 -6.20
CA ALA A 23 -0.50 4.52 -7.27
C ALA A 23 -0.10 5.51 -8.37
N TYR A 24 0.48 6.64 -7.98
CA TYR A 24 1.03 7.62 -8.92
C TYR A 24 2.17 7.03 -9.77
N PHE A 25 3.20 6.48 -9.14
CA PHE A 25 4.38 5.98 -9.85
C PHE A 25 4.15 4.66 -10.61
N LEU A 26 3.18 3.84 -10.17
CA LEU A 26 2.87 2.53 -10.77
C LEU A 26 1.62 2.55 -11.65
N ASP A 27 1.11 3.75 -11.96
CA ASP A 27 -0.08 3.98 -12.79
C ASP A 27 -1.28 3.10 -12.38
N LYS A 28 -1.65 3.17 -11.09
CA LYS A 28 -2.77 2.41 -10.54
C LYS A 28 -4.04 3.24 -10.53
N ALA A 29 -5.14 2.60 -10.93
CA ALA A 29 -6.45 3.22 -10.91
C ALA A 29 -6.87 3.64 -9.49
N ALA A 30 -7.72 4.67 -9.39
CA ALA A 30 -8.22 5.19 -8.12
C ALA A 30 -8.95 4.11 -7.28
N GLU A 31 -9.60 3.14 -7.92
CA GLU A 31 -10.27 2.02 -7.24
C GLU A 31 -9.28 1.05 -6.57
N GLN A 32 -8.06 0.94 -7.11
CA GLN A 32 -7.01 0.05 -6.60
C GLN A 32 -6.16 0.72 -5.53
N LEU A 33 -5.95 2.04 -5.63
CA LEU A 33 -5.11 2.84 -4.73
C LEU A 33 -5.38 2.53 -3.24
N PRO A 34 -6.63 2.51 -2.74
CA PRO A 34 -6.91 2.27 -1.32
C PRO A 34 -6.46 0.88 -0.84
N TYR A 35 -6.24 -0.06 -1.75
CA TYR A 35 -5.94 -1.46 -1.49
C TYR A 35 -4.53 -1.87 -1.91
N LEU A 36 -3.64 -0.93 -2.23
CA LEU A 36 -2.23 -1.27 -2.44
C LEU A 36 -1.59 -1.75 -1.12
N LYS A 37 -0.79 -2.81 -1.20
CA LYS A 37 -0.08 -3.40 -0.05
C LYS A 37 1.19 -2.58 0.23
N CYS A 38 1.26 -2.06 1.45
CA CYS A 38 2.40 -1.30 1.98
C CYS A 38 2.83 -1.95 3.31
N PRO A 39 3.47 -3.13 3.29
CA PRO A 39 3.83 -3.85 4.51
C PRO A 39 4.82 -3.05 5.35
N LEU A 40 4.71 -3.19 6.67
CA LEU A 40 5.66 -2.61 7.61
C LEU A 40 7.07 -3.21 7.41
N HIS A 41 8.09 -2.46 7.82
CA HIS A 41 9.51 -2.85 7.78
C HIS A 41 9.98 -3.36 6.40
N THR A 42 9.36 -2.85 5.34
CA THR A 42 9.66 -3.20 3.96
C THR A 42 9.91 -1.92 3.17
N VAL A 43 11.05 -1.83 2.50
CA VAL A 43 11.35 -0.72 1.59
C VAL A 43 10.86 -1.10 0.20
N LEU A 44 10.06 -0.24 -0.41
CA LEU A 44 9.72 -0.34 -1.82
C LEU A 44 10.63 0.60 -2.61
N LYS A 45 11.63 0.02 -3.29
CA LYS A 45 12.53 0.76 -4.16
C LYS A 45 11.87 0.91 -5.53
N LEU A 46 11.63 2.16 -5.90
CA LEU A 46 11.08 2.53 -7.20
C LEU A 46 12.23 2.95 -8.13
N THR A 47 12.31 2.33 -9.30
CA THR A 47 13.26 2.70 -10.35
C THR A 47 12.48 3.10 -11.59
N PRO A 48 12.31 4.41 -11.85
CA PRO A 48 11.69 4.91 -13.06
C PRO A 48 12.44 4.39 -14.30
N VAL A 49 11.69 3.92 -15.29
CA VAL A 49 12.21 3.45 -16.57
C VAL A 49 11.38 4.04 -17.71
N ALA A 50 11.82 3.86 -18.96
CA ALA A 50 11.00 4.23 -20.09
C ALA A 50 9.64 3.50 -20.02
N TYR A 51 8.54 4.27 -20.08
CA TYR A 51 7.16 3.78 -20.06
C TYR A 51 6.73 3.01 -18.81
N GLY A 52 7.34 3.29 -17.65
CA GLY A 52 6.86 2.73 -16.39
C GLY A 52 7.81 2.91 -15.22
N CYS A 53 7.58 2.12 -14.18
CA CYS A 53 8.40 2.13 -12.97
C CYS A 53 8.57 0.71 -12.46
N LYS A 54 9.83 0.30 -12.25
CA LYS A 54 10.14 -0.99 -11.63
C LYS A 54 10.03 -0.84 -10.11
N VAL A 55 9.43 -1.84 -9.46
CA VAL A 55 9.34 -1.90 -8.00
C VAL A 55 10.08 -3.13 -7.49
N GLU A 56 10.95 -2.90 -6.51
CA GLU A 56 11.63 -3.96 -5.76
C GLU A 56 11.19 -3.87 -4.29
N SER A 57 10.78 -4.99 -3.71
CA SER A 57 10.36 -5.08 -2.31
C SER A 57 11.48 -5.66 -1.47
N ILE A 58 11.97 -4.90 -0.51
CA ILE A 58 13.13 -5.24 0.30
C ILE A 58 12.68 -5.30 1.76
N PHE A 59 12.46 -6.52 2.27
CA PHE A 59 12.12 -6.73 3.68
C PHE A 59 13.38 -6.58 4.54
N LEU A 60 13.27 -5.79 5.62
CA LEU A 60 14.41 -5.46 6.48
C LEU A 60 14.65 -6.47 7.62
N ASN A 61 14.03 -7.65 7.55
CA ASN A 61 14.20 -8.74 8.53
C ASN A 61 13.78 -8.36 9.97
N VAL A 62 12.78 -7.50 10.12
CA VAL A 62 12.18 -7.16 11.42
C VAL A 62 10.69 -7.49 11.38
N ALA A 63 10.24 -8.38 12.27
CA ALA A 63 8.83 -8.76 12.35
C ALA A 63 7.92 -7.55 12.67
N ALA A 64 6.70 -7.56 12.13
CA ALA A 64 5.70 -6.53 12.38
C ALA A 64 4.29 -7.12 12.26
N VAL A 65 3.31 -6.44 12.86
CA VAL A 65 1.89 -6.76 12.67
C VAL A 65 1.46 -6.49 11.22
N ASN A 66 0.41 -7.19 10.76
CA ASN A 66 -0.24 -6.85 9.50
C ASN A 66 -1.28 -5.76 9.74
N THR A 67 -1.23 -4.68 8.95
CA THR A 67 -2.19 -3.57 9.00
C THR A 67 -3.01 -3.45 7.71
N HIS A 68 -2.84 -4.39 6.77
CA HIS A 68 -3.62 -4.47 5.56
C HIS A 68 -4.94 -5.18 5.83
N ARG A 69 -6.05 -4.52 5.45
CA ARG A 69 -7.40 -5.08 5.50
C ARG A 69 -7.96 -5.13 4.08
N ASP A 70 -8.22 -6.34 3.60
CA ASP A 70 -8.84 -6.55 2.29
C ASP A 70 -10.29 -6.07 2.30
N ARG A 71 -10.82 -5.75 1.11
CA ARG A 71 -12.25 -5.45 0.95
C ARG A 71 -13.06 -6.74 1.27
N PRO A 72 -13.96 -6.73 2.26
CA PRO A 72 -14.82 -7.89 2.51
C PRO A 72 -15.74 -8.13 1.31
N GLN A 73 -16.13 -9.39 1.10
CA GLN A 73 -16.99 -9.78 -0.03
C GLN A 73 -18.39 -9.16 0.09
N ASN A 74 -19.04 -9.32 1.24
CA ASN A 74 -20.30 -8.67 1.53
C ASN A 74 -20.04 -7.22 1.97
N VAL A 75 -20.55 -6.24 1.22
CA VAL A 75 -20.50 -4.80 1.55
C VAL A 75 -21.87 -4.16 1.69
N ASP A 76 -22.93 -4.97 1.82
CA ASP A 76 -24.29 -4.49 2.01
C ASP A 76 -24.42 -3.68 3.30
N ILE A 77 -25.31 -2.69 3.26
CA ILE A 77 -25.55 -1.76 4.38
C ILE A 77 -26.05 -2.50 5.62
N SER A 78 -26.84 -3.57 5.43
CA SER A 78 -27.46 -4.37 6.49
C SER A 78 -26.72 -5.67 6.80
N ARG A 79 -25.48 -5.84 6.32
CA ARG A 79 -24.69 -7.06 6.59
C ARG A 79 -24.43 -7.24 8.09
N PRO A 80 -24.29 -8.47 8.57
CA PRO A 80 -23.98 -8.70 9.96
C PRO A 80 -22.52 -8.32 10.30
N PRO A 81 -22.21 -7.97 11.57
CA PRO A 81 -20.87 -7.50 11.96
C PRO A 81 -19.73 -8.47 11.66
N GLU A 82 -19.96 -9.77 11.81
CA GLU A 82 -18.98 -10.81 11.53
C GLU A 82 -18.51 -10.80 10.07
N GLU A 83 -19.42 -10.59 9.12
CA GLU A 83 -19.09 -10.49 7.70
C GLU A 83 -18.38 -9.17 7.37
N ALA A 84 -18.69 -8.10 8.10
CA ALA A 84 -17.97 -6.84 7.97
C ALA A 84 -16.52 -6.94 8.48
N LEU A 85 -16.28 -7.75 9.53
CA LEU A 85 -14.98 -7.83 10.21
C LEU A 85 -14.11 -9.00 9.72
N VAL A 86 -14.63 -9.88 8.84
CA VAL A 86 -13.92 -11.10 8.37
C VAL A 86 -12.52 -10.85 7.78
N THR A 87 -12.27 -9.66 7.22
CA THR A 87 -10.96 -9.29 6.64
C THR A 87 -10.07 -8.46 7.57
N VAL A 88 -10.50 -8.19 8.81
CA VAL A 88 -9.70 -7.44 9.78
C VAL A 88 -8.47 -8.27 10.18
N PRO A 89 -7.25 -7.74 10.04
CA PRO A 89 -6.06 -8.47 10.46
C PRO A 89 -6.01 -8.64 11.98
N ALA A 90 -5.36 -9.71 12.43
CA ALA A 90 -5.15 -9.97 13.85
C ALA A 90 -4.40 -8.82 14.53
N HIS A 91 -4.88 -8.43 15.70
CA HIS A 91 -4.30 -7.41 16.57
C HIS A 91 -4.64 -7.74 18.03
N GLN A 92 -3.91 -7.13 18.97
CA GLN A 92 -4.17 -7.23 20.41
C GLN A 92 -4.96 -6.03 20.91
#